data_AF-A0AAP1GAY1-F1
#
_entry.id   AF-A0AAP1GAY1-F1
#
_cell.length_a   1.000
_cell.length_b   1.000
_cell.length_c   1.000
_cell.angle_alpha   90.00
_cell.angle_beta   90.00
_cell.angle_gamma   90.00
#
_symmetry.space_group_name_H-M   'P 1'
#
loop_
_entity.id
_entity.type
_entity.pdbx_description
1 polymer ?
#
loop_
_entity_poly.entity_id
_entity_poly.type
_entity_poly.pdbx_seq_one_letter_code
_entity_poly.pdbx_strand_id
1 'polypeptide(L)'
;MIADLSAIAVDLVELIRALELERADQLAQTVRRDAQRAHFEGRQQTVHALTLAIANAKMQRTKLFDAVATLPPSEQSRARHAVEGICRALFDEQIASMVTRKRQLSRPAR
;
A
#
# COMPACT_ATOMS: atom_id res chain seq x y z
N MET A 1 -7.86 64.33 8.24
CA MET A 1 -8.02 63.59 9.51
C MET A 1 -9.04 62.46 9.46
N ILE A 2 -10.33 62.67 9.10
CA ILE A 2 -11.28 61.53 8.97
C ILE A 2 -10.97 60.64 7.75
N ALA A 3 -10.56 61.24 6.62
CA ALA A 3 -10.21 60.51 5.40
C ALA A 3 -8.96 59.61 5.55
N ASP A 4 -7.99 60.00 6.39
CA ASP A 4 -6.77 59.23 6.66
C ASP A 4 -7.06 57.97 7.47
N LEU A 5 -7.97 58.06 8.45
CA LEU A 5 -8.39 56.92 9.28
C LEU A 5 -9.17 55.88 8.48
N SER A 6 -10.02 56.31 7.54
CA SER A 6 -10.75 55.39 6.66
C SER A 6 -9.82 54.66 5.69
N ALA A 7 -8.78 55.31 5.16
CA ALA A 7 -7.81 54.67 4.28
C ALA A 7 -6.99 53.61 5.03
N ILE A 8 -6.49 53.96 6.23
CA ILE A 8 -5.77 53.02 7.10
C ILE A 8 -6.63 51.80 7.48
N ALA A 9 -7.92 52.01 7.73
CA ALA A 9 -8.84 50.92 8.05
C ALA A 9 -9.04 49.94 6.87
N VAL A 10 -9.08 50.44 5.63
CA VAL A 10 -9.16 49.60 4.42
C VAL A 10 -7.88 48.79 4.26
N ASP A 11 -6.71 49.43 4.38
CA ASP A 11 -5.42 48.75 4.27
C ASP A 11 -5.25 47.66 5.35
N LEU A 12 -5.72 47.91 6.58
CA LEU A 12 -5.72 46.91 7.66
C LEU A 12 -6.61 45.72 7.34
N VAL A 13 -7.80 45.94 6.76
CA VAL A 13 -8.71 44.85 6.36
C VAL A 13 -8.11 44.02 5.22
N GLU A 14 -7.48 44.66 4.24
CA GLU A 14 -6.79 43.97 3.15
C GLU A 14 -5.60 43.15 3.66
N LEU A 15 -4.82 43.70 4.59
CA LEU A 15 -3.70 43.00 5.23
C LEU A 15 -4.19 41.79 6.04
N ILE A 16 -5.25 41.95 6.83
CA ILE A 16 -5.86 40.83 7.58
C ILE A 16 -6.36 39.76 6.61
N ARG A 17 -7.02 40.15 5.52
CA ARG A 17 -7.49 39.21 4.50
C ARG A 17 -6.33 38.44 3.85
N ALA A 18 -5.24 39.12 3.53
CA ALA A 18 -4.05 38.49 2.97
C ALA A 18 -3.43 37.48 3.96
N LEU A 19 -3.32 37.84 5.24
CA LEU A 19 -2.82 36.95 6.28
C LEU A 19 -3.69 35.71 6.49
N GLU A 20 -5.02 35.87 6.47
CA GLU A 20 -5.93 34.74 6.60
C GLU A 20 -5.89 33.80 5.38
N LEU A 21 -5.72 34.35 4.17
CA LEU A 21 -5.50 33.56 2.96
C LEU A 21 -4.18 32.79 3.01
N GLU A 22 -3.10 33.44 3.47
CA GLU A 22 -1.79 32.79 3.63
C GLU A 22 -1.86 31.65 4.66
N ARG A 23 -2.51 31.87 5.81
CA ARG A 23 -2.74 30.84 6.82
C ARG A 23 -3.54 29.66 6.27
N ALA A 24 -4.60 29.93 5.52
CA ALA A 24 -5.43 28.89 4.91
C ALA A 24 -4.62 28.06 3.90
N ASP A 25 -3.77 28.69 3.10
CA ASP A 25 -2.89 27.96 2.16
C ASP A 25 -1.85 27.12 2.91
N GLN A 26 -1.22 27.67 3.95
CA GLN A 26 -0.28 26.92 4.80
C GLN A 26 -0.94 25.68 5.42
N LEU A 27 -2.17 25.81 5.93
CA LEU A 27 -2.96 24.69 6.47
C LEU A 27 -3.34 23.66 5.38
N ALA A 28 -3.73 24.12 4.19
CA ALA A 28 -4.04 23.21 3.09
C ALA A 28 -2.79 22.42 2.64
N GLN A 29 -1.63 23.06 2.63
CA GLN A 29 -0.36 22.42 2.29
C GLN A 29 0.05 21.36 3.33
N THR A 30 -0.09 21.65 4.63
CA THR A 30 0.23 20.68 5.69
C THR A 30 -0.69 19.46 5.61
N VAL A 31 -2.01 19.66 5.50
CA VAL A 31 -2.99 18.58 5.37
C VAL A 31 -2.70 17.71 4.15
N ARG A 32 -2.34 18.32 3.01
CA ARG A 32 -1.95 17.56 1.80
C ARG A 32 -0.71 16.71 2.03
N ARG A 33 0.33 17.24 2.69
CA ARG A 33 1.56 16.49 3.01
C ARG A 33 1.26 15.32 3.95
N ASP A 34 0.44 15.53 4.96
CA ASP A 34 0.09 14.49 5.93
C ASP A 34 -0.76 13.38 5.28
N ALA A 35 -1.71 13.74 4.42
CA ALA A 35 -2.47 12.78 3.63
C ALA A 35 -1.57 11.94 2.70
N GLN A 36 -0.57 12.57 2.06
CA GLN A 36 0.42 11.88 1.24
C GLN A 36 1.28 10.90 2.07
N ARG A 37 1.72 11.30 3.26
CA ARG A 37 2.47 10.44 4.20
C ARG A 37 1.65 9.25 4.65
N ALA A 38 0.43 9.48 5.14
CA ALA A 38 -0.46 8.41 5.60
C ALA A 38 -0.76 7.40 4.48
N HIS A 39 -1.01 7.89 3.26
CA HIS A 39 -1.21 7.03 2.09
C HIS A 39 0.06 6.22 1.75
N PHE A 40 1.24 6.82 1.83
CA PHE A 40 2.50 6.13 1.59
C PHE A 40 2.79 5.05 2.66
N GLU A 41 2.60 5.37 3.93
CA GLU A 41 2.76 4.43 5.05
C GLU A 41 1.80 3.24 4.92
N GLY A 42 0.50 3.50 4.65
CA GLY A 42 -0.49 2.45 4.42
C GLY A 42 -0.14 1.56 3.22
N ARG A 43 0.40 2.15 2.14
CA ARG A 43 0.93 1.39 1.00
C ARG A 43 2.11 0.51 1.40
N GLN A 44 3.08 1.04 2.15
CA GLN A 44 4.24 0.27 2.61
C GLN A 44 3.83 -0.90 3.49
N GLN A 45 2.93 -0.69 4.47
CA GLN A 45 2.40 -1.74 5.33
C GLN A 45 1.70 -2.83 4.51
N THR A 46 0.91 -2.44 3.51
CA THR A 46 0.22 -3.39 2.62
C THR A 46 1.21 -4.21 1.78
N VAL A 47 2.24 -3.58 1.23
CA VAL A 47 3.30 -4.27 0.47
C VAL A 47 4.08 -5.24 1.37
N HIS A 48 4.35 -4.85 2.61
CA HIS A 48 5.01 -5.71 3.58
C HIS A 48 4.14 -6.93 3.92
N ALA A 49 2.86 -6.73 4.25
CA ALA A 49 1.92 -7.81 4.53
C ALA A 49 1.79 -8.80 3.35
N LEU A 50 1.68 -8.28 2.11
CA LEU A 50 1.67 -9.12 0.90
C LEU A 50 2.98 -9.90 0.73
N THR A 51 4.11 -9.32 1.08
CA THR A 51 5.42 -10.00 1.01
C THR A 51 5.47 -11.19 1.96
N LEU A 52 5.03 -11.01 3.21
CA LEU A 52 4.96 -12.08 4.20
C LEU A 52 3.97 -13.17 3.78
N ALA A 53 2.79 -12.81 3.28
CA ALA A 53 1.78 -13.75 2.81
C ALA A 53 2.31 -14.61 1.64
N ILE A 54 2.97 -13.99 0.65
CA ILE A 54 3.59 -14.72 -0.47
C ILE A 54 4.68 -15.68 0.03
N ALA A 55 5.54 -15.23 0.95
CA ALA A 55 6.59 -16.07 1.50
C ALA A 55 6.02 -17.29 2.25
N ASN A 56 4.98 -17.07 3.06
CA ASN A 56 4.31 -18.15 3.79
C ASN A 56 3.63 -19.16 2.84
N ALA A 57 2.89 -18.68 1.83
CA ALA A 57 2.26 -19.55 0.83
C ALA A 57 3.28 -20.41 0.07
N LYS A 58 4.43 -19.83 -0.30
CA LYS A 58 5.54 -20.59 -0.92
C LYS A 58 6.12 -21.64 0.04
N MET A 59 6.31 -21.29 1.31
CA MET A 59 6.80 -22.23 2.32
C MET A 59 5.82 -23.39 2.53
N GLN A 60 4.52 -23.12 2.60
CA GLN A 60 3.49 -24.15 2.74
C GLN A 60 3.48 -25.10 1.53
N ARG A 61 3.59 -24.55 0.31
CA ARG A 61 3.74 -25.33 -0.91
C ARG A 61 4.96 -26.26 -0.84
N THR A 62 6.12 -25.76 -0.42
CA THR A 62 7.32 -26.60 -0.26
C THR A 62 7.11 -27.72 0.77
N LYS A 63 6.54 -27.41 1.94
CA LYS A 63 6.26 -28.41 2.99
C LYS A 63 5.36 -29.54 2.50
N LEU A 64 4.38 -29.25 1.63
CA LEU A 64 3.53 -30.28 1.03
C LEU A 64 4.34 -31.21 0.12
N PHE A 65 5.24 -30.68 -0.70
CA PHE A 65 6.11 -31.51 -1.53
C PHE A 65 7.14 -32.29 -0.72
N ASP A 66 7.67 -31.72 0.36
CA ASP A 66 8.56 -32.43 1.29
C ASP A 66 7.82 -33.61 1.95
N ALA A 67 6.55 -33.42 2.34
CA ALA A 67 5.71 -34.49 2.88
C ALA A 67 5.39 -35.58 1.84
N VAL A 68 5.27 -35.24 0.56
CA VAL A 68 5.15 -36.25 -0.51
C VAL A 68 6.45 -37.04 -0.65
N ALA A 69 7.60 -36.40 -0.49
CA ALA A 69 8.90 -37.06 -0.62
C ALA A 69 9.18 -38.08 0.49
N THR A 70 8.49 -38.01 1.64
CA THR A 70 8.61 -39.01 2.71
C THR A 70 7.73 -40.25 2.51
N LEU A 71 6.83 -40.25 1.51
CA LEU A 71 5.98 -41.39 1.19
C LEU A 71 6.76 -42.56 0.57
N PRO A 72 6.23 -43.80 0.62
CA PRO A 72 6.80 -44.93 -0.11
C PRO A 72 6.91 -44.67 -1.63
N PRO A 73 7.98 -45.11 -2.32
CA PRO A 73 8.19 -44.83 -3.75
C PRO A 73 7.02 -45.23 -4.65
N SER A 74 6.29 -46.29 -4.29
CA SER A 74 5.10 -46.76 -5.01
C SER A 74 3.93 -45.76 -5.00
N GLU A 75 3.88 -44.88 -4.01
CA GLU A 75 2.79 -43.91 -3.83
C GLU A 75 3.21 -42.48 -4.19
N GLN A 76 4.51 -42.19 -4.17
CA GLN A 76 5.07 -40.85 -4.43
C GLN A 76 4.59 -40.24 -5.75
N SER A 77 4.60 -41.00 -6.85
CA SER A 77 4.22 -40.48 -8.18
C SER A 77 2.76 -39.98 -8.19
N ARG A 78 1.84 -40.80 -7.68
CA ARG A 78 0.42 -40.46 -7.61
C ARG A 78 0.16 -39.31 -6.64
N ALA A 79 0.77 -39.35 -5.46
CA ALA A 79 0.64 -38.30 -4.45
C ALA A 79 1.19 -36.96 -4.96
N ARG A 80 2.33 -36.98 -5.66
CA ARG A 80 2.94 -35.79 -6.27
C ARG A 80 2.01 -35.13 -7.28
N HIS A 81 1.42 -35.91 -8.19
CA HIS A 81 0.46 -35.37 -9.16
C HIS A 81 -0.79 -34.77 -8.51
N ALA A 82 -1.34 -35.44 -7.48
CA ALA A 82 -2.49 -34.93 -6.75
C ALA A 82 -2.17 -33.62 -6.01
N VAL A 83 -1.03 -33.58 -5.30
CA VAL A 83 -0.55 -32.40 -4.58
C VAL A 83 -0.21 -31.26 -5.53
N GLU A 84 0.34 -31.54 -6.71
CA GLU A 84 0.61 -30.53 -7.73
C GLU A 84 -0.69 -29.90 -8.25
N GLY A 85 -1.73 -30.70 -8.51
CA GLY A 85 -3.05 -30.18 -8.88
C GLY A 85 -3.66 -29.28 -7.81
N ILE A 86 -3.59 -29.71 -6.55
CA ILE A 86 -4.06 -28.93 -5.39
C ILE A 86 -3.25 -27.63 -5.26
N CYS A 87 -1.93 -27.71 -5.37
CA CYS A 87 -1.07 -26.54 -5.25
C CYS A 87 -1.31 -25.52 -6.35
N ARG A 88 -1.57 -25.99 -7.58
CA ARG A 88 -1.88 -25.11 -8.71
C ARG A 88 -3.16 -24.32 -8.48
N ALA A 89 -4.21 -25.00 -8.00
CA ALA A 89 -5.51 -24.37 -7.76
C ALA A 89 -5.52 -23.46 -6.53
N LEU A 90 -4.83 -23.84 -5.44
CA LEU A 90 -4.93 -23.12 -4.18
C LEU A 90 -3.81 -22.09 -3.96
N PHE A 91 -2.57 -22.42 -4.32
CA PHE A 91 -1.42 -21.58 -4.03
C PHE A 91 -0.96 -20.78 -5.25
N ASP A 92 -0.82 -21.40 -6.42
CA ASP A 92 -0.15 -20.73 -7.55
C ASP A 92 -0.97 -19.53 -8.07
N GLU A 93 -2.30 -19.67 -8.21
CA GLU A 93 -3.18 -18.55 -8.57
C GLU A 93 -3.17 -17.43 -7.52
N GLN A 94 -3.25 -17.80 -6.24
CA GLN A 94 -3.29 -16.84 -5.14
C GLN A 94 -1.95 -16.09 -5.02
N ILE A 95 -0.82 -16.79 -5.16
CA ILE A 95 0.53 -16.20 -5.20
C ILE A 95 0.66 -15.26 -6.38
N ALA A 96 0.22 -15.66 -7.58
CA ALA A 96 0.28 -14.81 -8.77
C ALA A 96 -0.53 -13.51 -8.60
N SER A 97 -1.74 -13.62 -8.06
CA SER A 97 -2.59 -12.46 -7.75
C SER A 97 -1.94 -11.52 -6.73
N MET A 98 -1.43 -12.06 -5.61
CA MET A 98 -0.74 -11.28 -4.59
C MET A 98 0.55 -10.61 -5.12
N VAL A 99 1.34 -11.31 -5.94
CA VAL A 99 2.54 -10.74 -6.58
C VAL A 99 2.17 -9.60 -7.52
N THR A 100 1.12 -9.76 -8.31
CA THR A 100 0.63 -8.71 -9.22
C THR A 100 0.18 -7.49 -8.44
N ARG A 101 -0.61 -7.67 -7.39
CA ARG A 101 -1.06 -6.58 -6.51
C ARG A 101 0.10 -5.89 -5.81
N LYS A 102 1.09 -6.66 -5.32
CA LYS A 102 2.33 -6.11 -4.75
C LYS A 102 3.07 -5.26 -5.77
N ARG A 103 3.24 -5.72 -7.02
CA ARG A 103 3.90 -4.96 -8.10
C ARG A 103 3.18 -3.66 -8.42
N GLN A 104 1.85 -3.67 -8.50
CA GLN A 104 1.04 -2.47 -8.72
C GLN A 104 1.24 -1.46 -7.59
N LEU A 105 1.22 -1.90 -6.33
CA LEU A 105 1.44 -1.04 -5.16
C LEU A 105 2.89 -0.54 -5.04
N SER A 106 3.87 -1.28 -5.58
CA SER A 106 5.29 -0.92 -5.51
C SER A 106 5.69 0.10 -6.59
N ARG A 107 4.93 0.21 -7.69
CA ARG A 107 5.22 1.20 -8.74
C ARG A 107 4.54 2.53 -8.37
N PRO A 108 5.26 3.65 -8.28
CA PRO A 108 4.61 4.95 -8.27
C PRO A 108 3.89 5.13 -9.61
N ALA A 109 2.59 5.40 -9.58
CA ALA A 109 1.89 5.92 -10.74
C ALA A 109 2.64 7.21 -11.14
N ARG A 110 3.15 7.24 -12.37
CA ARG A 110 3.73 8.45 -12.95
C ARG A 110 2.64 9.50 -13.12
#